data_AF-A0A4R1B8A2-F1
#
_entry.id   AF-A0A4R1B8A2-F1
#
_cell.length_a   1.000
_cell.length_b   1.000
_cell.length_c   1.000
_cell.angle_alpha   90.00
_cell.angle_beta   90.00
_cell.angle_gamma   90.00
#
_symmetry.space_group_name_H-M   'P 1'
#
loop_
_entity.id
_entity.type
_entity.pdbx_description
1 polymer ?
#
loop_
_entity_poly.entity_id
_entity_poly.type
_entity_poly.pdbx_seq_one_letter_code
_entity_poly.pdbx_strand_id
1 'polypeptide(L)' 'MNMENTASAPPPVPTSKPYPIVAIGASAGGIEAIKELLAYLPPKTGMTFVYVLDVEEYLEQK' A
#
# COMPACT_ATOMS: atom_id res chain seq x y z
N MET A 1 -39.44 -2.13 -20.69
CA MET A 1 -38.57 -1.41 -19.74
C MET A 1 -37.85 -2.46 -18.93
N ASN A 2 -36.59 -2.74 -19.24
CA ASN A 2 -35.82 -3.76 -18.54
C ASN A 2 -35.16 -3.07 -17.35
N MET A 3 -35.56 -3.44 -16.13
CA MET A 3 -34.87 -3.01 -14.91
C MET A 3 -33.59 -3.84 -14.82
N GLU A 4 -32.45 -3.18 -15.07
CA GLU A 4 -31.13 -3.75 -14.94
C GLU A 4 -30.85 -4.06 -13.46
N ASN A 5 -30.31 -5.26 -13.22
CA ASN A 5 -29.92 -5.81 -11.94
C ASN A 5 -28.86 -4.91 -11.27
N THR A 6 -29.28 -4.03 -10.34
CA THR A 6 -28.36 -3.33 -9.43
C THR A 6 -27.95 -4.31 -8.35
N ALA A 7 -26.98 -5.18 -8.64
CA ALA A 7 -26.30 -5.97 -7.61
C ALA A 7 -25.54 -4.98 -6.71
N SER A 8 -26.18 -4.52 -5.63
CA SER A 8 -25.50 -3.71 -4.62
C SER A 8 -24.39 -4.56 -4.03
N ALA A 9 -23.15 -4.06 -4.08
CA ALA A 9 -22.02 -4.72 -3.44
C ALA A 9 -22.40 -5.11 -1.99
N PRO A 10 -22.01 -6.30 -1.52
CA PRO A 10 -22.32 -6.73 -0.16
C PRO A 10 -21.79 -5.69 0.84
N PRO A 11 -22.54 -5.42 1.93
CA PRO A 11 -22.12 -4.46 2.93
C PRO A 11 -20.76 -4.89 3.52
N PRO A 12 -19.87 -3.94 3.84
CA PRO A 12 -18.56 -4.24 4.39
C PRO A 12 -18.74 -5.03 5.69
N VAL A 13 -18.21 -6.26 5.72
CA VAL A 13 -18.24 -7.12 6.91
C VAL A 13 -17.29 -6.52 7.94
N PRO A 14 -17.74 -6.13 9.15
CA PRO A 14 -16.85 -5.61 10.17
C PRO A 14 -15.86 -6.70 10.58
N THR A 15 -14.58 -6.55 10.27
CA THR A 15 -13.55 -7.47 10.76
C THR A 15 -13.24 -7.12 12.20
N SER A 16 -13.63 -7.98 13.14
CA SER A 16 -13.45 -7.78 14.59
C SER A 16 -11.99 -7.82 15.07
N LYS A 17 -11.04 -8.10 14.18
CA LYS A 17 -9.61 -8.12 14.50
C LYS A 17 -8.96 -6.81 14.03
N PRO A 18 -8.09 -6.18 14.85
CA PRO A 18 -7.21 -5.12 14.39
C PRO A 18 -6.45 -5.61 13.16
N TYR A 19 -6.55 -4.85 12.07
CA TYR A 19 -5.81 -5.12 10.84
C TYR A 19 -4.64 -4.12 10.79
N PRO A 20 -3.41 -4.55 11.12
CA PRO A 20 -2.27 -3.65 11.27
C PRO A 20 -1.89 -3.01 9.93
N ILE A 21 -1.73 -1.68 9.96
CA ILE A 21 -1.22 -0.88 8.84
C ILE A 21 0.15 -0.34 9.24
N VAL A 22 1.14 -0.55 8.38
CA VAL A 22 2.51 -0.07 8.57
C VAL A 22 2.80 1.00 7.52
N ALA A 23 3.02 2.24 7.95
CA ALA A 23 3.43 3.33 7.07
C ALA A 23 4.95 3.52 7.10
N ILE A 24 5.57 3.59 5.92
CA ILE A 24 7.02 3.76 5.74
C ILE A 24 7.24 5.03 4.92
N GLY A 25 7.89 6.03 5.52
CA GLY A 25 8.38 7.22 4.83
C GLY A 25 9.84 7.04 4.43
N ALA A 26 10.19 7.35 3.19
CA ALA A 26 11.58 7.34 2.73
C ALA A 26 11.84 8.43 1.68
N SER A 27 13.10 8.81 1.51
CA SER A 27 13.56 9.83 0.53
C SER A 27 14.66 9.24 -0.36
N ALA A 28 15.81 9.90 -0.51
CA ALA A 28 16.97 9.39 -1.25
C ALA A 28 17.42 8.01 -0.74
N GLY A 29 17.54 7.05 -1.66
CA GLY A 29 17.88 5.64 -1.34
C GLY A 29 16.75 4.82 -0.70
N GLY A 30 15.55 5.39 -0.58
CA GLY A 30 14.40 4.72 0.04
C GLY A 30 13.91 3.49 -0.71
N ILE A 31 14.05 3.46 -2.03
CA ILE A 31 13.62 2.34 -2.89
C ILE A 31 14.43 1.09 -2.58
N GLU A 32 15.76 1.20 -2.52
CA GLU A 32 16.67 0.10 -2.24
C GLU A 32 16.40 -0.49 -0.86
N ALA A 33 16.24 0.37 0.15
CA ALA A 33 15.94 -0.05 1.52
C ALA A 33 14.57 -0.77 1.62
N ILE A 34 13.54 -0.28 0.92
CA ILE A 34 12.22 -0.94 0.88
C ILE A 34 12.31 -2.31 0.19
N LYS A 35 13.07 -2.40 -0.90
CA LYS A 35 13.27 -3.68 -1.61
C LYS A 35 13.96 -4.70 -0.70
N GLU A 36 15.00 -4.28 0.02
CA GLU A 36 15.68 -5.14 0.98
C GLU A 36 14.73 -5.59 2.10
N LEU A 37 13.99 -4.66 2.71
CA LEU A 37 12.98 -4.98 3.73
C LEU A 37 11.97 -6.02 3.24
N LEU A 38 11.40 -5.80 2.04
CA LEU A 38 10.43 -6.71 1.45
C LEU A 38 11.01 -8.09 1.13
N ALA A 39 12.29 -8.18 0.76
CA ALA A 39 12.95 -9.44 0.47
C ALA A 39 13.09 -10.34 1.72
N TYR A 40 13.18 -9.74 2.91
CA TYR A 40 13.30 -10.46 4.17
C TYR A 40 11.96 -10.63 4.91
N LEU A 41 10.87 -10.01 4.45
CA LEU A 41 9.56 -10.18 5.06
C LEU A 41 8.93 -11.54 4.68
N PRO A 42 8.23 -12.20 5.62
CA PRO A 42 7.42 -13.37 5.29
C PRO A 42 6.36 -13.00 4.24
N PRO A 43 6.04 -13.90 3.29
CA PRO A 43 5.06 -13.62 2.23
C PRO A 43 3.62 -13.44 2.73
N LYS A 44 3.34 -13.83 3.98
CA LYS A 44 2.04 -13.67 4.65
C LYS A 44 2.24 -13.03 6.01
N THR A 45 2.38 -11.71 6.04
CA THR A 45 2.53 -10.94 7.28
C THR A 45 1.20 -10.69 8.01
N GLY A 46 0.07 -10.71 7.29
CA GLY A 46 -1.20 -10.25 7.82
C GLY A 46 -1.28 -8.74 8.03
N MET A 47 -0.33 -7.98 7.46
CA MET A 47 -0.23 -6.51 7.54
C MET A 47 -0.39 -5.89 6.16
N THR A 48 -0.94 -4.67 6.11
CA THR A 48 -0.86 -3.82 4.92
C THR A 48 0.27 -2.79 5.09
N PHE A 49 1.09 -2.63 4.05
CA PHE A 49 2.17 -1.67 4.02
C PHE A 49 1.84 -0.50 3.10
N VAL A 50 2.07 0.72 3.56
CA VAL A 50 1.93 1.97 2.79
C VAL A 50 3.31 2.62 2.71
N TYR A 51 3.77 2.92 1.51
CA TYR A 51 5.06 3.57 1.27
C TYR A 51 4.82 4.99 0.78
N VAL A 52 5.40 5.97 1.48
CA VAL A 52 5.41 7.36 1.07
C VAL A 52 6.85 7.71 0.71
N LEU A 53 7.06 7.98 -0.57
CA LEU A 53 8.39 8.20 -1.14
C LEU A 53 8.51 9.67 -1.55
N ASP A 54 9.47 10.37 -0.96
CA ASP A 54 9.93 11.68 -1.44
C ASP A 54 11.07 11.45 -2.43
N VAL A 55 10.72 11.29 -3.71
CA VAL A 55 11.69 11.12 -4.78
C VAL A 55 12.18 12.50 -5.21
N GLU A 56 13.39 12.87 -4.80
CA GLU A 56 14.02 14.10 -5.24
C GLU A 56 14.24 14.01 -6.76
N GLU A 57 13.49 14.82 -7.51
CA GLU A 57 13.63 14.96 -8.95
C GLU A 57 14.86 15.82 -9.23
N TYR A 58 15.91 15.23 -9.83
CA TYR A 58 17.05 16.01 -10.31
C TYR A 58 16.56 16.96 -11.41
N LEU A 59 16.43 18.25 -11.09
CA LEU A 59 16.32 19.28 -12.12
C LEU A 59 17.71 19.47 -12.71
N GLU A 60 17.92 18.90 -13.89
CA GLU A 60 19.09 19.15 -14.73
C GLU A 60 19.07 20.62 -15.18
N GLN A 61 19.66 21.52 -14.38
CA GLN A 61 19.95 22.87 -14.84
C GLN A 61 21.18 22.81 -15.76
N LYS A 62 20.93 23.09 -17.04
CA LYS A 62 21.96 23.33 -18.06
C LYS A 62 22.78 24.57 -17.77
#